data_AF-A0A945BGC1-F1
#
_entry.id   AF-A0A945BGC1-F1
#
_cell.length_a   1.000
_cell.length_b   1.000
_cell.length_c   1.000
_cell.angle_alpha   90.00
_cell.angle_beta   90.00
_cell.angle_gamma   90.00
#
_symmetry.space_group_name_H-M   'P 1'
#
loop_
_entity.id
_entity.type
_entity.pdbx_description
1 polymer ?
#
loop_
_entity_poly.entity_id
_entity_poly.type
_entity_poly.pdbx_seq_one_letter_code
_entity_poly.pdbx_strand_id
1 'polypeptide(L)'
;MEMETMNYKVKDISLAEWGRKEITLAEAEMPGLMSTREEYGDSKPLAGARIAGCLHMTIQTAVLIETLIHLGAEVTWSSCNIFSTQDQAAAAIAATGVPVFAWKGMNEEEFDWCILQTITAFEGGKSLNMILDDGGDLTNMVFDRFPEMIADIKGLSEETTTGVHRLYERMEKGTLFIPAININDSVTKSKFDNKYGC
;
A
#
# COMPACT_ATOMS: atom_id res chain seq x y z
N MET A 1 26.52 7.17 13.48
CA MET A 1 26.03 5.79 13.37
C MET A 1 25.03 5.80 12.24
N GLU A 2 25.39 5.23 11.09
CA GLU A 2 24.41 4.93 10.05
C GLU A 2 23.36 4.02 10.72
N MET A 3 22.11 4.47 10.78
CA MET A 3 21.01 3.59 11.11
C MET A 3 20.97 2.55 9.99
N GLU A 4 21.27 1.29 10.30
CA GLU A 4 20.86 0.19 9.43
C GLU A 4 19.35 0.31 9.25
N THR A 5 18.92 0.77 8.08
CA THR A 5 17.51 0.82 7.70
C THR A 5 17.05 -0.63 7.62
N MET A 6 16.26 -1.08 8.60
CA MET A 6 15.57 -2.37 8.50
C MET A 6 14.71 -2.33 7.24
N ASN A 7 15.06 -3.16 6.25
CA ASN A 7 14.38 -3.15 4.97
C ASN A 7 12.95 -3.70 5.08
N TYR A 8 12.62 -4.49 6.10
CA TYR A 8 11.27 -4.97 6.38
C TYR A 8 11.10 -5.30 7.87
N LYS A 9 9.84 -5.44 8.34
CA LYS A 9 9.51 -6.03 9.63
C LYS A 9 8.20 -6.82 9.53
N VAL A 10 8.30 -8.14 9.65
CA VAL A 10 7.20 -9.10 9.55
C VAL A 10 7.25 -10.09 10.71
N LYS A 11 6.15 -10.82 10.96
CA LYS A 11 6.06 -11.74 12.10
C LYS A 11 7.07 -12.88 12.05
N ASP A 12 7.14 -13.55 10.91
CA ASP A 12 7.98 -14.73 10.69
C ASP A 12 8.29 -14.87 9.20
N ILE A 13 9.55 -14.59 8.81
CA ILE A 13 9.98 -14.65 7.42
C ILE A 13 9.99 -16.07 6.85
N SER A 14 10.02 -17.11 7.71
CA SER A 14 10.01 -18.50 7.26
C SER A 14 8.69 -18.92 6.60
N LEU A 15 7.62 -18.13 6.78
CA LEU A 15 6.32 -18.34 6.15
C LEU A 15 6.29 -17.96 4.66
N ALA A 16 7.36 -17.37 4.12
CA ALA A 16 7.41 -16.85 2.76
C ALA A 16 7.09 -17.90 1.67
N GLU A 17 7.55 -19.15 1.82
CA GLU A 17 7.26 -20.20 0.85
C GLU A 17 5.76 -20.55 0.81
N TRP A 18 5.11 -20.58 1.98
CA TRP A 18 3.66 -20.79 2.06
C TRP A 18 2.91 -19.61 1.44
N GLY A 19 3.26 -18.38 1.81
CA GLY A 19 2.66 -17.19 1.21
C GLY A 19 2.81 -17.15 -0.31
N ARG A 20 3.97 -17.53 -0.85
CA ARG A 20 4.18 -17.62 -2.31
C ARG A 20 3.22 -18.60 -2.98
N LYS A 21 2.98 -19.76 -2.37
CA LYS A 21 2.02 -20.75 -2.92
C LYS A 21 0.60 -20.18 -2.96
N GLU A 22 0.18 -19.47 -1.92
CA GLU A 22 -1.13 -18.81 -1.89
C GLU A 22 -1.23 -17.64 -2.89
N ILE A 23 -0.17 -16.86 -3.05
CA ILE A 23 -0.09 -15.79 -4.07
C ILE A 23 -0.28 -16.38 -5.47
N THR A 24 0.41 -17.47 -5.82
CA THR A 24 0.24 -18.12 -7.14
C THR A 24 -1.19 -18.61 -7.37
N LEU A 25 -1.89 -19.10 -6.34
CA LEU A 25 -3.31 -19.45 -6.45
C LEU A 25 -4.19 -18.20 -6.62
N ALA A 26 -3.90 -17.13 -5.87
CA ALA A 26 -4.64 -15.88 -5.95
C ALA A 26 -4.48 -15.18 -7.31
N GLU A 27 -3.31 -15.27 -7.95
CA GLU A 27 -3.09 -14.75 -9.30
C GLU A 27 -4.08 -15.36 -10.32
N ALA A 28 -4.39 -16.65 -10.19
CA ALA A 28 -5.38 -17.32 -11.04
C ALA A 28 -6.82 -16.81 -10.80
N GLU A 29 -7.13 -16.35 -9.59
CA GLU A 29 -8.43 -15.79 -9.19
C GLU A 29 -8.52 -14.26 -9.38
N MET A 30 -7.43 -13.61 -9.82
CA MET A 30 -7.37 -12.15 -10.02
C MET A 30 -7.08 -11.78 -11.48
N PRO A 31 -7.93 -12.20 -12.45
CA PRO A 31 -7.67 -12.01 -13.88
C PRO A 31 -7.56 -10.54 -14.29
N GLY A 32 -8.25 -9.62 -13.59
CA GLY A 32 -8.13 -8.19 -13.85
C GLY A 32 -6.73 -7.64 -13.61
N LEU A 33 -6.08 -8.01 -12.51
CA LEU A 33 -4.69 -7.61 -12.25
C LEU A 33 -3.72 -8.30 -13.21
N MET A 34 -3.95 -9.59 -13.51
CA MET A 34 -3.09 -10.33 -14.44
C MET A 34 -3.16 -9.74 -15.86
N SER A 35 -4.36 -9.40 -16.34
CA SER A 35 -4.56 -8.70 -17.61
C SER A 35 -3.90 -7.33 -17.62
N THR A 36 -3.93 -6.61 -16.49
CA THR A 36 -3.25 -5.31 -16.37
C THR A 36 -1.73 -5.46 -16.49
N ARG A 37 -1.16 -6.52 -15.87
CA ARG A 37 0.27 -6.84 -16.03
C ARG A 37 0.61 -7.13 -17.49
N GLU A 38 -0.20 -7.94 -18.18
CA GLU A 38 0.00 -8.28 -19.59
C GLU A 38 -0.07 -7.04 -20.50
N GLU A 39 -1.09 -6.21 -20.33
CA GLU A 39 -1.33 -5.05 -21.19
C GLU A 39 -0.28 -3.95 -21.02
N TYR A 40 0.12 -3.65 -19.77
CA TYR A 40 0.96 -2.49 -19.46
C TYR A 40 2.39 -2.84 -19.07
N GLY A 41 2.70 -4.11 -18.86
CA GLY A 41 3.99 -4.59 -18.37
C GLY A 41 5.18 -4.13 -19.20
N ASP A 42 5.08 -4.14 -20.52
CA ASP A 42 6.18 -3.74 -21.42
C ASP A 42 6.43 -2.22 -21.43
N SER A 43 5.38 -1.42 -21.25
CA SER A 43 5.48 0.04 -21.29
C SER A 43 5.99 0.66 -19.99
N LYS A 44 5.98 -0.11 -18.88
CA LYS A 44 6.40 0.31 -17.54
C LYS A 44 5.84 1.70 -17.15
N PRO A 45 4.52 1.91 -17.17
CA PRO A 45 3.92 3.23 -17.01
C PRO A 45 4.17 3.84 -15.62
N LEU A 46 4.50 3.01 -14.62
CA LEU A 46 4.83 3.45 -13.27
C LEU A 46 6.33 3.64 -13.04
N ALA A 47 7.16 3.60 -14.08
CA ALA A 47 8.60 3.85 -13.96
C ALA A 47 8.87 5.20 -13.26
N GLY A 48 9.59 5.14 -12.13
CA GLY A 48 9.92 6.30 -11.30
C GLY A 48 8.83 6.69 -10.28
N ALA A 49 7.70 5.99 -10.24
CA ALA A 49 6.76 6.08 -9.13
C ALA A 49 7.36 5.43 -7.88
N ARG A 50 7.16 6.08 -6.74
CA ARG A 50 7.54 5.64 -5.39
C ARG A 50 6.28 5.68 -4.55
N ILE A 51 5.62 4.53 -4.50
CA ILE A 51 4.26 4.38 -3.96
C ILE A 51 4.38 3.87 -2.52
N ALA A 52 3.95 4.69 -1.57
CA ALA A 52 3.70 4.22 -0.21
C ALA A 52 2.26 3.69 -0.14
N GLY A 53 2.12 2.42 0.20
CA GLY A 53 0.83 1.75 0.37
C GLY A 53 0.48 1.55 1.84
N CYS A 54 -0.73 1.95 2.24
CA CYS A 54 -1.32 1.62 3.53
C CYS A 54 -2.68 0.96 3.29
N LEU A 55 -2.67 -0.37 3.22
CA LEU A 55 -3.84 -1.21 2.92
C LEU A 55 -3.60 -2.57 3.58
N HIS A 56 -4.68 -3.25 4.01
CA HIS A 56 -4.59 -4.59 4.62
C HIS A 56 -3.54 -5.49 3.94
N MET A 57 -2.53 -5.94 4.69
CA MET A 57 -1.44 -6.75 4.14
C MET A 57 -1.86 -8.23 4.00
N THR A 58 -2.59 -8.55 2.94
CA THR A 58 -3.14 -9.88 2.64
C THR A 58 -2.48 -10.52 1.40
N ILE A 59 -2.84 -11.77 1.10
CA ILE A 59 -2.45 -12.43 -0.16
C ILE A 59 -2.93 -11.64 -1.39
N GLN A 60 -4.14 -11.08 -1.35
CA GLN A 60 -4.68 -10.29 -2.46
C GLN A 60 -3.87 -8.99 -2.66
N THR A 61 -3.50 -8.34 -1.56
CA THR A 61 -2.65 -7.14 -1.58
C THR A 61 -1.24 -7.47 -2.07
N ALA A 62 -0.71 -8.66 -1.76
CA ALA A 62 0.57 -9.09 -2.33
C ALA A 62 0.54 -9.14 -3.87
N VAL A 63 -0.56 -9.61 -4.48
CA VAL A 63 -0.75 -9.60 -5.94
C VAL A 63 -0.81 -8.16 -6.47
N LEU A 64 -1.45 -7.23 -5.74
CA LEU A 64 -1.46 -5.80 -6.08
C LEU A 64 -0.05 -5.19 -6.04
N ILE A 65 0.70 -5.40 -4.95
CA ILE A 65 2.09 -4.93 -4.78
C ILE A 65 2.95 -5.39 -5.95
N GLU A 66 2.93 -6.69 -6.25
CA GLU A 66 3.72 -7.25 -7.35
C GLU A 66 3.25 -6.74 -8.71
N THR A 67 1.98 -6.38 -8.87
CA THR A 67 1.49 -5.73 -10.09
C THR A 67 2.07 -4.33 -10.24
N LEU A 68 2.06 -3.50 -9.19
CA LEU A 68 2.63 -2.15 -9.23
C LEU A 68 4.13 -2.19 -9.58
N ILE A 69 4.87 -3.12 -8.98
CA ILE A 69 6.30 -3.35 -9.27
C ILE A 69 6.48 -3.83 -10.70
N HIS A 70 5.65 -4.78 -11.16
CA HIS A 70 5.69 -5.26 -12.54
C HIS A 70 5.48 -4.12 -13.54
N LEU A 71 4.66 -3.12 -13.20
CA LEU A 71 4.42 -1.92 -14.00
C LEU A 71 5.51 -0.83 -13.85
N GLY A 72 6.56 -1.09 -13.07
CA GLY A 72 7.75 -0.24 -12.95
C GLY A 72 7.85 0.63 -11.69
N ALA A 73 6.92 0.48 -10.74
CA ALA A 73 6.96 1.24 -9.50
C ALA A 73 8.00 0.69 -8.51
N GLU A 74 8.54 1.58 -7.69
CA GLU A 74 9.13 1.25 -6.40
C GLU A 74 8.03 1.35 -5.34
N VAL A 75 7.94 0.37 -4.44
CA VAL A 75 6.80 0.22 -3.53
C VAL A 75 7.28 -0.03 -2.11
N THR A 76 6.66 0.65 -1.14
CA THR A 76 6.79 0.37 0.30
C THR A 76 5.40 0.15 0.88
N TRP A 77 5.26 -0.70 1.92
CA TRP A 77 3.93 -1.11 2.37
C TRP A 77 3.78 -1.28 3.89
N SER A 78 2.64 -0.86 4.41
CA SER A 78 2.13 -1.15 5.74
C SER A 78 0.68 -1.57 5.69
N SER A 79 0.21 -2.23 6.75
CA SER A 79 -1.21 -2.57 6.88
C SER A 79 -2.00 -1.39 7.47
N CYS A 80 -3.22 -1.12 6.99
CA CYS A 80 -4.13 -0.11 7.55
C CYS A 80 -4.96 -0.62 8.75
N ASN A 81 -4.76 -1.86 9.20
CA ASN A 81 -5.41 -2.37 10.41
C ASN A 81 -4.56 -3.39 11.16
N ILE A 82 -4.48 -3.24 12.49
CA ILE A 82 -3.65 -4.03 13.39
C ILE A 82 -3.88 -5.54 13.38
N PHE A 83 -5.05 -6.02 12.92
CA PHE A 83 -5.39 -7.46 12.89
C PHE A 83 -5.57 -8.01 11.48
N SER A 84 -5.51 -7.17 10.45
CA SER A 84 -5.85 -7.59 9.08
C SER A 84 -4.72 -8.35 8.36
N THR A 85 -3.47 -8.16 8.78
CA THR A 85 -2.31 -8.79 8.14
C THR A 85 -2.43 -10.31 8.13
N GLN A 86 -2.17 -10.91 6.97
CA GLN A 86 -1.86 -12.32 6.83
C GLN A 86 -0.33 -12.46 6.83
N ASP A 87 0.22 -13.00 7.92
CA ASP A 87 1.67 -12.98 8.16
C ASP A 87 2.47 -13.71 7.06
N GLN A 88 1.90 -14.76 6.45
CA GLN A 88 2.52 -15.45 5.33
C GLN A 88 2.57 -14.59 4.06
N ALA A 89 1.58 -13.72 3.83
CA ALA A 89 1.60 -12.78 2.71
C ALA A 89 2.68 -11.71 2.92
N ALA A 90 2.74 -11.14 4.13
CA ALA A 90 3.77 -10.18 4.49
C ALA A 90 5.17 -10.79 4.36
N ALA A 91 5.37 -12.03 4.83
CA ALA A 91 6.63 -12.76 4.69
C ALA A 91 7.01 -13.00 3.22
N ALA A 92 6.04 -13.37 2.38
CA ALA A 92 6.29 -13.60 0.95
C ALA A 92 6.71 -12.32 0.21
N ILE A 93 6.12 -11.17 0.56
CA ILE A 93 6.51 -9.86 0.02
C ILE A 93 7.89 -9.43 0.56
N ALA A 94 8.14 -9.57 1.86
CA ALA A 94 9.45 -9.26 2.44
C ALA A 94 10.59 -10.06 1.76
N ALA A 95 10.34 -11.33 1.44
CA ALA A 95 11.30 -12.21 0.78
C ALA A 95 11.65 -11.79 -0.67
N THR A 96 10.84 -10.94 -1.33
CA THR A 96 11.19 -10.38 -2.65
C THR A 96 12.12 -9.17 -2.55
N GLY A 97 12.38 -8.66 -1.34
CA GLY A 97 13.16 -7.45 -1.09
C GLY A 97 12.34 -6.16 -1.01
N VAL A 98 11.02 -6.24 -1.22
CA VAL A 98 10.10 -5.10 -1.07
C VAL A 98 10.00 -4.67 0.40
N PRO A 99 10.14 -3.38 0.72
CA PRO A 99 9.97 -2.91 2.07
C PRO A 99 8.53 -3.05 2.58
N VAL A 100 8.32 -3.96 3.51
CA VAL A 100 7.01 -4.22 4.13
C VAL A 100 7.12 -4.26 5.65
N PHE A 101 6.25 -3.49 6.31
CA PHE A 101 6.20 -3.34 7.76
C PHE A 101 4.78 -3.66 8.22
N ALA A 102 4.53 -4.94 8.48
CA ALA A 102 3.20 -5.42 8.85
C ALA A 102 3.27 -6.79 9.50
N TRP A 103 2.54 -6.97 10.61
CA TRP A 103 2.24 -8.27 11.20
C TRP A 103 0.86 -8.25 11.84
N LYS A 104 0.29 -9.42 12.09
CA LYS A 104 -0.99 -9.55 12.78
C LYS A 104 -0.81 -9.31 14.29
N GLY A 105 -1.70 -8.51 14.87
CA GLY A 105 -1.71 -8.22 16.31
C GLY A 105 -0.73 -7.13 16.74
N MET A 106 -0.52 -6.13 15.88
CA MET A 106 0.19 -4.90 16.24
C MET A 106 -0.55 -4.16 17.36
N ASN A 107 0.17 -3.41 18.17
CA ASN A 107 -0.41 -2.32 18.96
C ASN A 107 -0.39 -0.99 18.17
N GLU A 108 -1.01 0.06 18.71
CA GLU A 108 -1.12 1.37 18.03
C GLU A 108 0.24 2.05 17.78
N GLU A 109 1.21 1.92 18.68
CA GLU A 109 2.56 2.47 18.49
C GLU A 109 3.29 1.76 17.35
N GLU A 110 3.14 0.43 17.29
CA GLU A 110 3.70 -0.38 16.21
C GLU A 110 3.03 -0.09 14.86
N PHE A 111 1.71 0.15 14.87
CA PHE A 111 0.95 0.54 13.69
C PHE A 111 1.45 1.87 13.11
N ASP A 112 1.51 2.92 13.93
CA ASP A 112 2.04 4.23 13.55
C ASP A 112 3.49 4.13 13.07
N TRP A 113 4.31 3.32 13.76
CA TRP A 113 5.70 3.11 13.39
C TRP A 113 5.81 2.46 12.00
N CYS A 114 4.94 1.49 11.67
CA CYS A 114 4.94 0.84 10.37
C CYS A 114 4.63 1.82 9.24
N ILE A 115 3.60 2.64 9.37
CA ILE A 115 3.27 3.68 8.38
C ILE A 115 4.45 4.64 8.21
N LEU A 116 5.09 5.05 9.30
CA LEU A 116 6.29 5.91 9.25
C LEU A 116 7.45 5.25 8.47
N GLN A 117 7.65 3.94 8.60
CA GLN A 117 8.67 3.26 7.82
C GLN A 117 8.35 3.31 6.32
N THR A 118 7.08 3.19 5.91
CA THR A 118 6.73 3.23 4.48
C THR A 118 7.12 4.53 3.78
N ILE A 119 7.04 5.67 4.47
CA ILE A 119 7.37 6.97 3.87
C ILE A 119 8.88 7.26 3.88
N THR A 120 9.70 6.41 4.51
CA THR A 120 11.16 6.59 4.66
C THR A 120 12.00 5.44 4.09
N ALA A 121 11.40 4.31 3.72
CA ALA A 121 12.11 3.09 3.29
C ALA A 121 12.44 3.02 1.78
N PHE A 122 12.23 4.09 1.01
CA PHE A 122 12.62 4.09 -0.41
C PHE A 122 14.15 4.15 -0.58
N GLU A 123 14.63 3.50 -1.64
CA GLU A 123 16.03 3.35 -1.96
C GLU A 123 16.75 4.70 -2.05
N GLY A 124 17.90 4.79 -1.37
CA GLY A 124 18.71 6.02 -1.33
C GLY A 124 18.07 7.15 -0.50
N GLY A 125 17.09 6.85 0.34
CA GLY A 125 16.43 7.83 1.22
C GLY A 125 15.52 8.80 0.47
N LYS A 126 15.00 8.39 -0.69
CA LYS A 126 14.07 9.23 -1.48
C LYS A 126 12.73 9.35 -0.76
N SER A 127 12.06 10.50 -0.93
CA SER A 127 10.67 10.67 -0.46
C SER A 127 9.68 9.96 -1.38
N LEU A 128 8.54 9.51 -0.86
CA LEU A 128 7.42 9.03 -1.68
C LEU A 128 6.97 10.09 -2.70
N ASN A 129 6.38 9.65 -3.82
CA ASN A 129 5.75 10.56 -4.77
C ASN A 129 4.33 10.17 -5.17
N MET A 130 3.80 9.10 -4.57
CA MET A 130 2.43 8.61 -4.73
C MET A 130 1.96 7.98 -3.42
N ILE A 131 0.67 8.14 -3.11
CA ILE A 131 0.00 7.51 -1.96
C ILE A 131 -1.08 6.54 -2.47
N LEU A 132 -1.12 5.33 -1.90
CA LEU A 132 -2.22 4.39 -2.05
C LEU A 132 -2.73 4.07 -0.63
N ASP A 133 -3.95 4.48 -0.32
CA ASP A 133 -4.46 4.49 1.05
C ASP A 133 -5.82 3.79 1.16
N ASP A 134 -6.07 3.26 2.35
CA ASP A 134 -7.29 2.58 2.76
C ASP A 134 -7.62 3.06 4.18
N GLY A 135 -8.56 4.01 4.26
CA GLY A 135 -9.04 4.62 5.50
C GLY A 135 -8.45 5.99 5.80
N GLY A 136 -7.39 6.41 5.11
CA GLY A 136 -6.84 7.77 5.18
C GLY A 136 -5.73 7.98 6.21
N ASP A 137 -5.25 6.95 6.91
CA ASP A 137 -4.27 7.12 7.99
C ASP A 137 -2.86 7.46 7.46
N LEU A 138 -2.46 6.90 6.31
CA LEU A 138 -1.21 7.31 5.65
C LEU A 138 -1.30 8.75 5.13
N THR A 139 -2.45 9.10 4.54
CA THR A 139 -2.73 10.48 4.08
C THR A 139 -2.60 11.46 5.24
N ASN A 140 -3.20 11.14 6.40
CA ASN A 140 -3.11 11.99 7.60
C ASN A 140 -1.68 12.05 8.15
N MET A 141 -0.95 10.94 8.16
CA MET A 141 0.46 10.94 8.58
C MET A 141 1.28 11.92 7.75
N VAL A 142 1.16 11.85 6.42
CA VAL A 142 1.90 12.76 5.53
C VAL A 142 1.40 14.20 5.71
N PHE A 143 0.08 14.44 5.66
CA PHE A 143 -0.43 15.81 5.65
C PHE A 143 -0.25 16.55 6.97
N ASP A 144 -0.37 15.84 8.09
CA ASP A 144 -0.41 16.47 9.40
C ASP A 144 0.93 16.39 10.14
N ARG A 145 1.78 15.39 9.84
CA ARG A 145 3.07 15.17 10.54
C ARG A 145 4.30 15.38 9.65
N PHE A 146 4.20 15.18 8.34
CA PHE A 146 5.30 15.33 7.38
C PHE A 146 4.92 16.21 6.17
N PRO A 147 4.36 17.42 6.40
CA PRO A 147 3.83 18.26 5.32
C PRO A 147 4.89 18.67 4.29
N GLU A 148 6.17 18.65 4.65
CA GLU A 148 7.29 18.90 3.75
C GLU A 148 7.39 17.89 2.60
N MET A 149 6.89 16.65 2.78
CA MET A 149 6.91 15.61 1.75
C MET A 149 5.87 15.86 0.64
N ILE A 150 4.82 16.62 0.92
CA ILE A 150 3.66 16.82 0.02
C ILE A 150 4.09 17.38 -1.33
N ALA A 151 5.11 18.25 -1.36
CA ALA A 151 5.57 18.92 -2.57
C ALA A 151 6.01 17.96 -3.69
N ASP A 152 6.46 16.75 -3.32
CA ASP A 152 6.93 15.74 -4.26
C ASP A 152 5.85 14.71 -4.64
N ILE A 153 4.67 14.76 -4.00
CA ILE A 153 3.59 13.78 -4.19
C ILE A 153 2.65 14.24 -5.29
N LYS A 154 2.47 13.39 -6.32
CA LYS A 154 1.67 13.70 -7.51
C LYS A 154 0.17 13.49 -7.31
N GLY A 155 -0.20 12.62 -6.38
CA GLY A 155 -1.59 12.33 -6.06
C GLY A 155 -1.74 11.13 -5.14
N LEU A 156 -2.99 10.88 -4.74
CA LEU A 156 -3.37 9.75 -3.91
C LEU A 156 -4.58 8.99 -4.49
N SER A 157 -4.70 7.71 -4.18
CA SER A 157 -5.91 6.91 -4.40
C SER A 157 -6.42 6.34 -3.09
N GLU A 158 -7.72 6.44 -2.83
CA GLU A 158 -8.35 6.00 -1.57
C GLU A 158 -9.40 4.91 -1.79
N GLU A 159 -9.24 3.82 -1.05
CA GLU A 159 -9.99 2.56 -1.16
C GLU A 159 -11.41 2.63 -0.58
N THR A 160 -11.56 3.24 0.59
CA THR A 160 -12.74 3.03 1.44
C THR A 160 -13.70 4.21 1.46
N THR A 161 -14.97 3.93 1.75
CA THR A 161 -15.97 4.97 2.08
C THR A 161 -15.48 5.92 3.19
N THR A 162 -14.82 5.40 4.22
CA THR A 162 -14.36 6.19 5.38
C THR A 162 -13.24 7.15 4.99
N GLY A 163 -12.22 6.68 4.28
CA GLY A 163 -11.14 7.53 3.82
C GLY A 163 -11.63 8.56 2.80
N VAL A 164 -12.55 8.18 1.90
CA VAL A 164 -13.19 9.12 0.96
C VAL A 164 -13.92 10.25 1.71
N HIS A 165 -14.66 9.94 2.77
CA HIS A 165 -15.30 10.96 3.61
C HIS A 165 -14.26 11.93 4.21
N ARG A 166 -13.15 11.41 4.75
CA ARG A 166 -12.05 12.23 5.28
C ARG A 166 -11.42 13.13 4.20
N LEU A 167 -11.32 12.66 2.95
CA LEU A 167 -10.84 13.47 1.82
C LEU A 167 -11.80 14.61 1.47
N TYR A 168 -13.11 14.36 1.46
CA TYR A 168 -14.12 15.40 1.26
C TYR A 168 -14.07 16.45 2.38
N GLU A 169 -13.93 16.04 3.64
CA GLU A 169 -13.74 16.99 4.75
C GLU A 169 -12.50 17.86 4.55
N ARG A 170 -11.38 17.28 4.10
CA ARG A 170 -10.16 18.04 3.78
C ARG A 170 -10.39 19.00 2.62
N MET A 171 -11.12 18.59 1.59
CA MET A 171 -11.48 19.45 0.46
C MET A 171 -12.30 20.67 0.92
N GLU A 172 -13.32 20.45 1.75
CA GLU A 172 -14.16 21.53 2.33
C GLU A 172 -13.36 22.46 3.23
N LYS A 173 -12.40 21.93 4.00
CA LYS A 173 -11.52 22.69 4.91
C LYS A 173 -10.35 23.37 4.19
N GLY A 174 -10.15 23.12 2.89
CA GLY A 174 -8.99 23.62 2.14
C GLY A 174 -7.66 22.98 2.53
N THR A 175 -7.69 21.78 3.09
CA THR A 175 -6.51 21.00 3.55
C THR A 175 -6.27 19.73 2.73
N LEU A 176 -6.90 19.62 1.56
CA LEU A 176 -6.57 18.62 0.54
C LEU A 176 -5.53 19.22 -0.41
N PHE A 177 -4.26 18.90 -0.19
CA PHE A 177 -3.15 19.57 -0.86
C PHE A 177 -2.77 19.00 -2.23
N ILE A 178 -3.16 17.76 -2.50
CA ILE A 178 -2.85 17.03 -3.74
C ILE A 178 -4.11 16.39 -4.34
N PRO A 179 -4.13 16.10 -5.66
CA PRO A 179 -5.25 15.41 -6.30
C PRO A 179 -5.50 14.02 -5.68
N ALA A 180 -6.78 13.66 -5.55
CA ALA A 180 -7.22 12.39 -5.00
C ALA A 180 -8.19 11.68 -5.95
N ILE A 181 -8.00 10.37 -6.15
CA ILE A 181 -8.96 9.51 -6.86
C ILE A 181 -9.69 8.64 -5.84
N ASN A 182 -11.01 8.81 -5.78
CA ASN A 182 -11.92 7.93 -5.06
C ASN A 182 -12.13 6.65 -5.88
N ILE A 183 -11.47 5.56 -5.48
CA ILE A 183 -11.69 4.26 -6.14
C ILE A 183 -12.91 3.53 -5.56
N ASN A 184 -13.30 3.83 -4.30
CA ASN A 184 -14.45 3.24 -3.63
C ASN A 184 -15.72 3.33 -4.49
N ASP A 185 -15.98 4.49 -5.07
CA ASP A 185 -17.20 4.77 -5.83
C ASP A 185 -17.17 4.31 -7.28
N SER A 186 -16.08 3.66 -7.71
CA SER A 186 -16.14 2.83 -8.91
C SER A 186 -17.23 1.78 -8.73
N VAL A 187 -18.09 1.59 -9.74
CA VAL A 187 -19.20 0.64 -9.65
C VAL A 187 -18.69 -0.78 -9.36
N THR A 188 -17.57 -1.16 -9.97
CA THR A 188 -16.89 -2.45 -9.78
C THR A 188 -16.21 -2.59 -8.41
N LYS A 189 -16.14 -1.52 -7.61
CA LYS A 189 -15.69 -1.54 -6.21
C LYS A 189 -16.92 -1.53 -5.30
N SER A 190 -17.56 -0.38 -5.10
CA SER A 190 -18.69 -0.20 -4.16
C SER A 190 -19.84 -1.21 -4.31
N LYS A 191 -20.18 -1.66 -5.53
CA LYS A 191 -21.30 -2.58 -5.75
C LYS A 191 -20.90 -4.05 -5.77
N PHE A 192 -19.60 -4.34 -5.70
CA PHE A 192 -19.08 -5.70 -5.67
C PHE A 192 -18.36 -5.99 -4.37
N ASP A 193 -17.22 -5.34 -4.14
CA ASP A 193 -16.36 -5.52 -2.97
C ASP A 193 -17.15 -5.33 -1.67
N ASN A 194 -17.69 -4.13 -1.44
CA ASN A 194 -18.38 -3.80 -0.18
C ASN A 194 -19.65 -4.63 0.05
N LYS A 195 -20.22 -5.24 -1.00
CA LYS A 195 -21.51 -5.93 -0.95
C LYS A 195 -21.38 -7.45 -0.91
N TYR A 196 -20.47 -8.02 -1.69
CA TYR A 196 -20.31 -9.46 -1.86
C TYR A 196 -19.04 -10.00 -1.19
N GLY A 197 -18.09 -9.13 -0.81
CA GLY A 197 -16.91 -9.51 -0.03
C GLY A 197 -17.16 -9.62 1.48
N CYS A 198 -18.18 -8.91 2.00
CA CYS A 198 -18.61 -8.91 3.41
C CYS A 198 -19.52 -10.10 3.74
#